data_AF-A0A5C7RGN2-F1
#
_entry.id   AF-A0A5C7RGN2-F1
#
_cell.length_a   1.000
_cell.length_b   1.000
_cell.length_c   1.000
_cell.angle_alpha   90.00
_cell.angle_beta   90.00
_cell.angle_gamma   90.00
#
_symmetry.space_group_name_H-M   'P 1'
#
loop_
_entity.id
_entity.type
_entity.pdbx_description
1 polymer ?
#
loop_
_entity_poly.entity_id
_entity_poly.type
_entity_poly.pdbx_seq_one_letter_code
_entity_poly.pdbx_strand_id
1 'polypeptide(L)'
;MNTHFNKAEALYNLHQQEQIFVMPNAWDAGSAKLLAAAGFVAIATTSAGIAFSLGRPDSEGAVSRAEMLNALIRKAATEMMLEGRFSYAEEQIPDAALCEFFANFGAQ
;
A
#
# COMPACT_ATOMS: atom_id res chain seq x y z
N MET A 1 3.10 26.39 -8.37
CA MET A 1 1.78 25.79 -8.09
C MET A 1 1.99 24.71 -7.04
N ASN A 2 1.18 24.67 -5.97
CA ASN A 2 1.38 23.75 -4.84
C ASN A 2 1.12 22.31 -5.31
N THR A 3 2.13 21.43 -5.28
CA THR A 3 2.10 20.08 -5.86
C THR A 3 0.98 19.20 -5.31
N HIS A 4 0.52 19.45 -4.09
CA HIS A 4 -0.63 18.75 -3.50
C HIS A 4 -1.95 19.14 -4.17
N PHE A 5 -2.12 20.41 -4.56
CA PHE A 5 -3.30 20.90 -5.26
C PHE A 5 -3.45 20.23 -6.63
N ASN A 6 -2.35 20.10 -7.37
CA ASN A 6 -2.32 19.44 -8.67
C ASN A 6 -2.71 17.94 -8.57
N LYS A 7 -2.29 17.25 -7.50
CA LYS A 7 -2.67 15.83 -7.29
C LYS A 7 -4.15 15.67 -6.93
N ALA A 8 -4.70 16.57 -6.11
CA ALA A 8 -6.11 16.58 -5.78
C ALA A 8 -6.99 16.85 -7.01
N GLU A 9 -6.59 17.81 -7.85
CA GLU A 9 -7.26 18.11 -9.12
C GLU A 9 -7.17 16.93 -10.09
N ALA A 10 -6.01 16.27 -10.21
CA ALA A 10 -5.86 15.07 -11.03
C ALA A 10 -6.79 13.93 -10.57
N LEU A 11 -6.86 13.65 -9.26
CA LEU A 11 -7.78 12.65 -8.71
C LEU A 11 -9.24 13.04 -8.91
N TYR A 12 -9.60 14.32 -8.74
CA TYR A 12 -10.94 14.81 -9.03
C TYR A 12 -11.32 14.56 -10.49
N ASN A 13 -10.42 14.91 -11.42
CA ASN A 13 -10.64 14.70 -12.85
C ASN A 13 -10.80 13.22 -13.22
N LEU A 14 -10.07 12.30 -12.57
CA LEU A 14 -10.28 10.85 -12.77
C LEU A 14 -11.72 10.42 -12.45
N HIS A 15 -12.36 11.02 -11.44
CA HIS A 15 -13.76 10.72 -11.09
C HIS A 15 -14.79 11.37 -12.02
N GLN A 16 -14.39 12.36 -12.83
CA GLN A 16 -15.28 13.03 -13.79
C GLN A 16 -15.29 12.38 -15.17
N GLN A 17 -14.38 11.45 -15.43
CA GLN A 17 -14.31 10.73 -16.71
C GLN A 17 -15.45 9.72 -16.82
N GLU A 18 -15.91 9.46 -18.05
CA GLU A 18 -16.89 8.41 -18.32
C GLU A 18 -16.32 7.00 -18.09
N GLN A 19 -14.99 6.86 -18.25
CA GLN A 19 -14.29 5.61 -18.08
C GLN A 19 -14.02 5.31 -16.60
N ILE A 20 -14.38 4.11 -16.15
CA ILE A 20 -14.04 3.62 -14.82
C ILE A 20 -12.52 3.43 -14.72
N PHE A 21 -11.93 3.87 -13.61
CA PHE A 21 -10.53 3.58 -13.26
C PHE A 21 -10.47 2.67 -12.02
N VAL A 22 -9.39 1.89 -11.92
CA VAL A 22 -9.12 1.03 -10.76
C VAL A 22 -8.22 1.77 -9.79
N MET A 23 -8.62 1.80 -8.51
CA MET A 23 -7.85 2.40 -7.41
C MET A 23 -7.56 1.32 -6.34
N PRO A 24 -6.43 0.59 -6.46
CA PRO A 24 -6.06 -0.42 -5.48
C PRO A 24 -5.63 0.21 -4.15
N ASN A 25 -5.60 -0.62 -3.10
CA ASN A 25 -5.22 -0.19 -1.76
C ASN A 25 -3.79 -0.65 -1.42
N ALA A 26 -2.97 0.26 -0.92
CA ALA A 26 -1.67 -0.03 -0.32
C ALA A 26 -1.73 0.00 1.21
N TRP A 27 -0.91 -0.82 1.85
CA TRP A 27 -0.77 -0.90 3.32
C TRP A 27 0.65 -0.54 3.82
N ASP A 28 1.61 -0.43 2.90
CA ASP A 28 2.99 0.01 3.18
C ASP A 28 3.62 0.69 1.95
N ALA A 29 4.88 1.08 2.07
CA ALA A 29 5.63 1.72 0.98
C ALA A 29 5.90 0.79 -0.21
N GLY A 30 6.14 -0.50 0.07
CA GLY A 30 6.48 -1.50 -0.95
C GLY A 30 5.29 -1.74 -1.88
N SER A 31 4.13 -2.03 -1.29
CA SER A 31 2.86 -2.18 -2.02
C SER A 31 2.51 -0.92 -2.82
N ALA A 32 2.65 0.28 -2.25
CA ALA A 32 2.43 1.53 -2.98
C ALA A 32 3.35 1.68 -4.20
N LYS A 33 4.64 1.35 -4.06
CA LYS A 33 5.61 1.42 -5.16
C LYS A 33 5.32 0.40 -6.25
N LEU A 34 4.95 -0.83 -5.88
CA LEU A 34 4.58 -1.89 -6.82
C LEU A 34 3.33 -1.52 -7.62
N LEU A 35 2.29 -0.99 -6.95
CA LEU A 35 1.07 -0.54 -7.62
C LEU A 35 1.33 0.63 -8.56
N ALA A 36 2.18 1.59 -8.17
CA ALA A 36 2.58 2.66 -9.07
C ALA A 36 3.36 2.14 -10.28
N ALA A 37 4.29 1.20 -10.08
CA ALA A 37 5.05 0.56 -11.16
C ALA A 37 4.16 -0.27 -12.10
N ALA A 38 3.08 -0.85 -11.58
CA ALA A 38 2.06 -1.55 -12.36
C ALA A 38 1.16 -0.61 -13.19
N GLY A 39 1.32 0.70 -13.06
CA GLY A 39 0.64 1.70 -13.89
C GLY A 39 -0.71 2.18 -13.36
N PHE A 40 -1.06 1.89 -12.10
CA PHE A 40 -2.28 2.43 -11.50
C PHE A 40 -2.19 3.95 -11.34
N VAL A 41 -3.23 4.64 -11.82
CA VAL A 41 -3.29 6.11 -11.86
C VAL A 41 -3.61 6.75 -10.50
N ALA A 42 -4.12 5.96 -9.55
CA ALA A 42 -4.42 6.36 -8.17
C ALA A 42 -4.30 5.15 -7.24
N ILE A 43 -3.97 5.40 -5.97
CA ILE A 43 -3.85 4.37 -4.92
C ILE A 43 -4.53 4.90 -3.65
N ALA A 44 -5.27 4.03 -2.96
CA ALA A 44 -5.87 4.30 -1.65
C ALA A 44 -5.12 3.60 -0.52
N THR A 45 -5.47 3.90 0.73
CA THR A 45 -4.95 3.17 1.91
C THR A 45 -5.94 2.09 2.33
N THR A 46 -5.53 1.16 3.20
CA THR A 46 -6.44 0.15 3.78
C THR A 46 -6.16 -0.07 5.26
N SER A 47 -7.18 0.10 6.12
CA SER A 47 -7.08 -0.21 7.55
C SER A 47 -6.86 -1.70 7.78
N ALA A 48 -7.59 -2.55 7.05
CA ALA A 48 -7.46 -3.99 7.14
C ALA A 48 -6.05 -4.46 6.77
N GLY A 49 -5.50 -3.98 5.64
CA GLY A 49 -4.15 -4.36 5.22
C GLY A 49 -3.09 -3.95 6.24
N ILE A 50 -3.23 -2.75 6.82
CA ILE A 50 -2.33 -2.29 7.88
C ILE A 50 -2.50 -3.13 9.16
N ALA A 51 -3.73 -3.37 9.61
CA ALA A 51 -4.01 -4.19 10.80
C ALA A 51 -3.43 -5.60 10.66
N PHE A 52 -3.66 -6.26 9.52
CA PHE A 52 -3.16 -7.60 9.25
C PHE A 52 -1.63 -7.65 9.20
N SER A 53 -0.97 -6.65 8.59
CA SER A 53 0.50 -6.54 8.62
C SER A 53 1.07 -6.38 10.04
N LEU A 54 0.28 -5.89 10.99
CA LEU A 54 0.62 -5.78 12.40
C LEU A 54 0.20 -7.02 13.21
N GLY A 55 -0.33 -8.06 12.56
CA GLY A 55 -0.82 -9.27 13.21
C GLY A 55 -2.11 -9.08 14.00
N ARG A 56 -2.93 -8.08 13.64
CA ARG A 56 -4.18 -7.73 14.32
C ARG A 56 -5.39 -7.94 13.41
N PRO A 57 -6.54 -8.35 13.94
CA PRO A 57 -7.78 -8.33 13.17
C PRO A 57 -8.18 -6.90 12.80
N ASP A 58 -8.90 -6.73 11.69
CA ASP A 58 -9.48 -5.44 11.32
C ASP A 58 -10.66 -5.12 12.25
N SER A 59 -10.50 -4.07 13.04
CA SER A 59 -11.55 -3.55 13.90
C SER A 59 -11.33 -2.08 14.16
N GLU A 60 -12.40 -1.38 14.53
CA GLU A 60 -12.27 -0.01 15.02
C GLU A 60 -11.25 0.05 16.16
N GLY A 61 -10.31 0.99 16.09
CA GLY A 61 -9.22 1.12 17.06
C GLY A 61 -8.10 0.08 17.00
N ALA A 62 -8.14 -0.92 16.11
CA ALA A 62 -7.05 -1.90 15.96
C ALA A 62 -5.73 -1.27 15.49
N VAL A 63 -5.84 -0.17 14.74
CA VAL A 63 -4.73 0.65 14.25
C VAL A 63 -4.94 2.08 14.73
N SER A 64 -4.03 2.58 15.55
CA SER A 64 -4.04 3.97 15.97
C SER A 64 -3.73 4.90 14.80
N ARG A 65 -4.14 6.18 14.92
CA ARG A 65 -3.77 7.22 13.94
C ARG A 65 -2.25 7.31 13.73
N ALA A 66 -1.47 7.11 14.78
CA ALA A 66 -0.01 7.13 14.69
C ALA A 66 0.53 5.94 13.89
N GLU A 67 -0.01 4.73 14.11
CA GLU A 67 0.37 3.53 13.36
C GLU A 67 -0.01 3.63 11.89
N MET A 68 -1.21 4.15 11.57
CA MET A 68 -1.65 4.45 10.21
C MET A 68 -0.67 5.39 9.49
N LEU A 69 -0.29 6.51 10.13
CA LEU A 69 0.67 7.46 9.56
C LEU A 69 2.08 6.85 9.45
N ASN A 70 2.47 5.98 10.38
CA ASN A 70 3.78 5.33 10.37
C ASN A 70 3.92 4.33 9.22
N ALA A 71 2.90 3.49 9.01
CA ALA A 71 2.84 2.51 7.93
C ALA A 71 2.93 3.16 6.54
N LEU A 72 2.29 4.33 6.38
CA LEU A 72 2.19 5.02 5.09
C LEU A 72 3.37 5.95 4.78
N ILE A 73 4.02 6.55 5.79
CA ILE A 73 4.96 7.68 5.57
C ILE A 73 6.34 7.43 6.19
N ARG A 74 6.43 6.82 7.37
CA ARG A 74 7.71 6.77 8.12
C ARG A 74 8.63 5.65 7.68
N LYS A 75 8.14 4.44 7.45
CA LYS A 75 9.05 3.32 7.10
C LYS A 75 9.78 3.56 5.77
N ALA A 76 9.04 4.04 4.76
CA ALA A 76 9.59 4.47 3.47
C ALA A 76 10.64 5.59 3.61
N ALA A 77 10.31 6.62 4.39
CA ALA A 77 11.16 7.78 4.58
C ALA A 77 12.39 7.45 5.44
N THR A 78 12.25 6.59 6.45
CA THR A 78 13.33 6.17 7.34
C THR A 78 14.34 5.28 6.62
N GLU A 79 13.92 4.29 5.82
CA GLU A 79 14.85 3.48 5.03
C GLU A 79 15.53 4.30 3.92
N MET A 80 14.78 5.17 3.24
CA MET A 80 15.38 6.12 2.29
C MET A 80 16.41 7.05 2.96
N MET A 81 16.12 7.55 4.17
CA MET A 81 17.04 8.41 4.92
C MET A 81 18.27 7.68 5.47
N LEU A 82 18.12 6.42 5.90
CA LEU A 82 19.19 5.66 6.56
C LEU A 82 20.02 4.84 5.57
N GLU A 83 19.40 4.27 4.54
CA GLU A 83 20.01 3.26 3.67
C GLU A 83 20.06 3.70 2.20
N GLY A 84 19.35 4.77 1.82
CA GLY A 84 19.31 5.28 0.44
C GLY A 84 18.65 4.32 -0.56
N ARG A 85 18.02 3.24 -0.08
CA ARG A 85 17.35 2.21 -0.86
C ARG A 85 16.11 1.69 -0.14
N PHE A 86 15.23 1.00 -0.87
CA PHE A 86 14.05 0.31 -0.30
C PHE A 86 14.38 -1.20 -0.25
N SER A 87 14.99 -1.66 0.83
CA SER A 87 15.44 -3.06 0.99
C SER A 87 14.27 -4.03 1.26
N TYR A 88 13.13 -3.53 1.75
CA TYR A 88 11.94 -4.36 2.00
C TYR A 88 11.37 -5.09 0.77
N ALA A 89 11.59 -4.57 -0.44
CA ALA A 89 11.19 -5.26 -1.67
C ALA A 89 11.99 -6.56 -1.93
N GLU A 90 13.18 -6.68 -1.34
CA GLU A 90 14.08 -7.83 -1.49
C GLU A 90 13.75 -8.96 -0.47
N GLU A 91 12.99 -8.64 0.59
CA GLU A 91 12.59 -9.58 1.65
C GLU A 91 11.13 -10.06 1.53
N GLN A 92 10.37 -9.51 0.59
CA GLN A 92 9.00 -9.94 0.33
C GLN A 92 9.00 -11.37 -0.21
N ILE A 93 8.22 -12.26 0.40
CA ILE A 93 7.90 -13.56 -0.19
C ILE A 93 7.13 -13.26 -1.49
N PRO A 94 7.62 -13.68 -2.66
CA PRO A 94 6.93 -13.43 -3.92
C PRO A 94 5.49 -13.97 -3.85
N ASP A 95 4.55 -13.24 -4.44
CA ASP A 95 3.12 -13.61 -4.45
C ASP A 95 2.90 -15.07 -4.89
N ALA A 96 3.66 -15.53 -5.90
CA ALA A 96 3.66 -16.92 -6.34
C ALA A 96 4.02 -17.93 -5.23
N ALA A 97 5.01 -17.62 -4.37
CA ALA A 97 5.42 -18.48 -3.27
C ALA A 97 4.41 -18.46 -2.10
N LEU A 98 3.71 -17.34 -1.90
CA LEU A 98 2.58 -17.28 -0.96
C LEU A 98 1.39 -18.10 -1.47
N CYS A 99 1.02 -17.96 -2.74
CA CYS A 99 -0.04 -18.76 -3.36
C CYS A 99 0.24 -20.25 -3.27
N GLU A 100 1.49 -20.67 -3.51
CA GLU A 100 1.91 -22.07 -3.39
C GLU A 100 1.81 -22.60 -1.95
N PHE A 101 2.27 -21.81 -0.97
CA PHE A 101 2.15 -22.16 0.45
C PHE A 101 0.69 -22.39 0.88
N PHE A 102 -0.22 -21.48 0.49
CA PHE A 102 -1.64 -21.59 0.86
C PHE A 102 -2.39 -22.67 0.07
N ALA A 103 -2.01 -22.93 -1.19
CA ALA A 103 -2.58 -24.04 -1.96
C ALA A 103 -2.33 -25.40 -1.28
N ASN A 104 -1.17 -25.55 -0.61
CA ASN A 104 -0.81 -26.75 0.14
C ASN A 104 -1.45 -26.85 1.54
N PHE A 105 -1.98 -25.74 2.07
CA PHE A 105 -2.69 -25.72 3.35
C PHE A 105 -4.20 -26.06 3.21
N GLY A 106 -4.79 -25.87 2.04
CA GLY A 106 -6.21 -26.13 1.77
C GLY A 106 -6.54 -27.56 1.31
N ALA A 107 -5.54 -28.45 1.21
CA ALA A 107 -5.68 -29.81 0.69
C ALA A 107 -5.66 -30.91 1.77
N GLN A 108 -5.83 -30.56 3.05
CA GLN A 108 -5.98 -31.50 4.17
C GLN A 108 -7.41 -31.54 4.70
#